data_AF-A0AA87A551-F1
#
_entry.id   AF-A0AA87A551-F1
#
_cell.length_a   1.000
_cell.length_b   1.000
_cell.length_c   1.000
_cell.angle_alpha   90.00
_cell.angle_beta   90.00
_cell.angle_gamma   90.00
#
_symmetry.space_group_name_H-M   'P 1'
#
loop_
_entity.id
_entity.type
_entity.pdbx_description
1 polymer ?
#
loop_
_entity_poly.entity_id
_entity_poly.type
_entity_poly.pdbx_seq_one_letter_code
_entity_poly.pdbx_strand_id
1 'polypeptide(L)'
;MEIVNKTKDEQEEQWQLGDVVESDSGNRGIIIRDDTDDCVIMPITGDHAYQTSQSFGDYEIDVLQQNKSCLWHKVNAKLVVE
;
A
#
# COMPACT_ATOMS: atom_id res chain seq x y z
N MET A 1 -8.93 29.24 15.35
CA MET A 1 -7.65 28.60 15.01
C MET A 1 -7.86 27.13 15.32
N GLU A 2 -8.14 26.31 14.31
CA GLU A 2 -8.29 24.88 14.51
C GLU A 2 -6.90 24.29 14.71
N ILE A 3 -6.69 23.62 15.84
CA ILE A 3 -5.50 22.82 16.08
C ILE A 3 -5.73 21.53 15.30
N VAL A 4 -5.27 21.48 14.05
CA VAL A 4 -5.23 20.26 13.26
C VAL A 4 -4.26 19.31 13.94
N ASN A 5 -4.78 18.22 14.50
CA ASN A 5 -3.99 17.22 15.20
C ASN A 5 -3.24 16.36 14.18
N LYS A 6 -2.08 16.85 13.73
CA LYS A 6 -1.22 16.22 12.71
C LYS A 6 -0.88 14.76 13.02
N THR A 7 -0.88 14.37 14.30
CA THR A 7 -0.59 13.00 14.73
C THR A 7 -1.65 12.00 14.26
N LYS A 8 -2.88 12.46 14.03
CA LYS A 8 -3.97 11.62 13.53
C LYS A 8 -3.87 11.40 12.02
N ASP A 9 -3.52 12.46 11.29
CA ASP A 9 -3.28 12.40 9.83
C ASP A 9 -2.05 11.54 9.51
N GLU A 10 -0.98 11.67 10.31
CA GLU A 10 0.22 10.82 10.19
C GLU A 10 -0.06 9.34 10.46
N GLN A 11 -0.98 9.01 11.38
CA GLN A 11 -1.36 7.62 11.67
C GLN A 11 -2.25 7.00 10.59
N GLU A 12 -3.13 7.78 9.96
CA GLU A 12 -3.99 7.29 8.86
C GLU A 12 -3.19 7.00 7.59
N GLU A 13 -2.07 7.69 7.37
CA GLU A 13 -1.16 7.43 6.24
C GLU A 13 -0.13 6.32 6.48
N GLN A 14 0.09 5.84 7.72
CA GLN A 14 0.99 4.72 7.94
C GLN A 14 0.46 3.44 7.30
N TRP A 15 1.32 2.81 6.51
CA TRP A 15 1.00 1.58 5.79
C TRP A 15 1.05 0.38 6.72
N GLN A 16 0.09 -0.52 6.55
CA GLN A 16 -0.03 -1.79 7.25
C GLN A 16 -0.29 -2.93 6.26
N LEU A 17 0.02 -4.16 6.66
CA LEU A 17 -0.35 -5.34 5.89
C LEU A 17 -1.88 -5.39 5.73
N GLY A 18 -2.35 -5.65 4.52
CA GLY A 18 -3.76 -5.64 4.15
C GLY A 18 -4.29 -4.27 3.71
N ASP A 19 -3.53 -3.18 3.89
CA ASP A 19 -3.90 -1.89 3.31
C ASP A 19 -3.91 -1.96 1.80
N VAL A 20 -4.85 -1.24 1.20
CA VAL A 20 -4.89 -1.02 -0.25
C VAL A 20 -4.24 0.33 -0.55
N VAL A 21 -3.38 0.32 -1.55
CA VAL A 21 -2.70 1.50 -2.08
C VAL A 21 -3.09 1.70 -3.53
N GLU A 22 -3.12 2.95 -3.97
CA GLU A 22 -3.40 3.34 -5.35
C GLU A 22 -2.21 4.12 -5.91
N SER A 23 -1.80 3.79 -7.14
CA SER A 23 -0.75 4.50 -7.84
C SER A 23 -1.27 5.80 -8.46
N ASP A 24 -0.39 6.72 -8.80
CA ASP A 24 -0.76 7.95 -9.53
C ASP A 24 -1.45 7.68 -10.89
N SER A 25 -1.21 6.49 -11.46
CA SER A 25 -1.86 5.99 -12.68
C SER A 25 -3.20 5.30 -12.45
N GLY A 26 -3.68 5.22 -11.20
CA GLY A 26 -4.96 4.62 -10.82
C GLY A 26 -4.94 3.09 -10.68
N ASN A 27 -3.77 2.45 -10.71
CA ASN A 27 -3.66 1.02 -10.42
C ASN A 27 -3.70 0.81 -8.91
N ARG A 28 -4.41 -0.21 -8.45
CA ARG A 28 -4.49 -0.58 -7.05
C ARG A 28 -3.60 -1.77 -6.75
N GLY A 29 -3.02 -1.75 -5.57
CA GLY A 29 -2.31 -2.88 -4.99
C GLY A 29 -2.71 -3.08 -3.53
N ILE A 30 -2.44 -4.27 -3.03
CA ILE A 30 -2.58 -4.62 -1.62
C ILE A 30 -1.19 -4.89 -1.03
N ILE A 31 -0.95 -4.38 0.17
CA ILE A 31 0.31 -4.64 0.89
C ILE A 31 0.22 -6.01 1.56
N ILE A 32 1.11 -6.92 1.21
CA ILE A 32 1.16 -8.27 1.78
C ILE A 32 2.61 -8.68 2.08
N ARG A 33 2.80 -9.88 2.64
CA ARG A 33 4.11 -10.55 2.64
C ARG A 33 4.16 -11.64 1.58
N ASP A 34 5.25 -11.69 0.84
CA ASP A 34 5.52 -12.79 -0.10
C ASP A 34 6.11 -14.03 0.60
N ASP A 35 6.57 -15.01 -0.18
CA ASP A 35 7.14 -16.25 0.32
C ASP A 35 8.58 -16.12 0.83
N THR A 36 9.23 -14.96 0.59
CA THR A 36 10.53 -14.61 1.19
C THR A 36 10.39 -13.78 2.47
N ASP A 37 9.15 -13.59 2.94
CA ASP A 37 8.80 -12.74 4.09
C ASP A 37 9.03 -11.24 3.83
N ASP A 38 9.19 -10.82 2.57
CA ASP A 38 9.34 -9.40 2.21
C ASP A 38 7.96 -8.73 2.13
N CYS A 39 7.88 -7.47 2.55
CA CYS A 39 6.68 -6.66 2.39
C CYS A 39 6.58 -6.18 0.94
N VAL A 40 5.47 -6.49 0.27
CA VAL A 40 5.29 -6.16 -1.15
C VAL A 40 3.94 -5.51 -1.44
N ILE A 41 3.91 -4.64 -2.45
CA ILE A 41 2.65 -4.20 -3.09
C ILE A 41 2.31 -5.20 -4.19
N MET A 42 1.26 -6.00 -3.99
CA MET A 42 0.71 -6.88 -5.03
C MET A 42 -0.36 -6.12 -5.83
N PRO A 43 -0.23 -5.97 -7.16
CA PRO A 43 -1.28 -5.36 -7.97
C PRO A 43 -2.57 -6.19 -7.92
N ILE A 44 -3.72 -5.53 -7.76
CA ILE A 44 -5.05 -6.16 -7.75
C ILE A 44 -5.97 -5.61 -8.85
N THR A 45 -5.48 -4.67 -9.66
CA THR A 45 -6.14 -4.16 -10.87
C THR A 45 -5.14 -3.97 -12.01
N GLY A 46 -5.64 -3.75 -13.22
CA GLY A 46 -4.82 -3.52 -14.43
C GLY A 46 -4.30 -4.81 -15.06
N ASP A 47 -3.43 -4.65 -16.06
CA ASP A 47 -2.95 -5.76 -16.92
C ASP A 47 -2.14 -6.82 -16.17
N HIS A 48 -1.62 -6.48 -14.98
CA HIS A 48 -0.80 -7.35 -14.15
C HIS A 48 -1.50 -7.73 -12.83
N ALA A 49 -2.82 -7.58 -12.74
CA ALA A 49 -3.58 -7.93 -11.54
C ALA A 49 -3.28 -9.38 -11.10
N TYR A 50 -2.99 -9.54 -9.80
CA TYR A 50 -2.69 -10.80 -9.12
C TYR A 50 -1.42 -11.53 -9.60
N GLN A 51 -0.60 -10.88 -10.42
CA GLN A 51 0.68 -11.47 -10.83
C GLN A 51 1.72 -11.29 -9.72
N THR A 52 2.17 -12.41 -9.16
CA THR A 52 3.20 -12.43 -8.10
C THR A 52 4.59 -12.09 -8.61
N SER A 53 4.84 -12.22 -9.92
CA SER A 53 6.11 -11.86 -10.55
C SER A 53 6.33 -10.36 -10.77
N GLN A 54 5.33 -9.52 -10.50
CA GLN A 54 5.40 -8.06 -10.61
C GLN A 54 5.11 -7.36 -9.28
N SER A 55 5.65 -7.92 -8.20
CA SER A 55 5.63 -7.29 -6.89
C SER A 55 6.75 -6.26 -6.76
N PHE A 56 6.44 -5.15 -6.08
CA PHE A 56 7.46 -4.20 -5.63
C PHE A 56 7.66 -4.42 -4.13
N GLY A 57 8.83 -4.90 -3.74
CA GLY A 57 9.10 -5.37 -2.38
C GLY A 57 10.27 -4.68 -1.68
N ASP A 58 10.18 -4.66 -0.35
CA ASP A 58 11.24 -4.32 0.61
C ASP A 58 11.03 -5.15 1.89
N TYR A 59 12.10 -5.42 2.66
CA TYR A 59 12.04 -6.31 3.83
C TYR A 59 11.10 -5.82 4.96
N GLU A 60 11.00 -4.50 5.14
CA GLU A 60 10.14 -3.87 6.15
C GLU A 60 9.13 -2.92 5.52
N ILE A 61 7.94 -2.84 6.12
CA ILE A 61 6.84 -2.01 5.59
C ILE A 61 7.16 -0.52 5.61
N ASP A 62 7.88 -0.05 6.64
CA ASP A 62 8.30 1.35 6.74
C ASP A 62 9.28 1.72 5.63
N VAL A 63 10.14 0.78 5.23
CA VAL A 63 11.08 0.94 4.11
C VAL A 63 10.33 0.93 2.79
N LEU A 64 9.38 0.00 2.62
CA LEU A 64 8.51 -0.05 1.45
C LEU A 64 7.75 1.27 1.27
N GLN A 65 7.15 1.79 2.34
CA GLN A 65 6.41 3.06 2.30
C GLN A 65 7.34 4.23 1.96
N GLN A 66 8.52 4.32 2.58
CA GLN A 66 9.49 5.37 2.25
C GLN A 66 9.90 5.32 0.77
N ASN A 67 10.11 4.13 0.21
CA ASN A 67 10.53 3.95 -1.18
C ASN A 67 9.41 4.16 -2.20
N LYS A 68 8.15 3.95 -1.82
CA LYS A 68 7.01 3.91 -2.75
C LYS A 68 5.97 5.02 -2.55
N SER A 69 6.03 5.77 -1.45
CA SER A 69 5.09 6.87 -1.13
C SER A 69 5.04 7.99 -2.17
N CYS A 70 6.06 8.13 -3.01
CA CYS A 70 6.07 9.10 -4.12
C CYS A 70 5.27 8.66 -5.35
N LEU A 71 4.84 7.39 -5.41
CA LEU A 71 4.11 6.80 -6.53
C LEU A 71 2.79 6.17 -6.10
N TRP A 72 2.65 5.86 -4.81
CA TRP A 72 1.55 5.13 -4.22
C TRP A 72 1.08 5.83 -2.97
N HIS A 73 -0.24 5.88 -2.77
CA HIS A 73 -0.85 6.41 -1.56
C HIS A 73 -1.90 5.45 -1.02
N LYS A 74 -2.08 5.44 0.30
CA LYS A 74 -3.09 4.59 0.94
C LYS A 74 -4.48 5.08 0.59
N VAL A 75 -5.36 4.14 0.27
CA VAL A 75 -6.77 4.44 -0.03
C VAL A 75 -7.67 3.71 0.95
N ASN A 76 -8.77 4.36 1.33
CA ASN A 76 -9.79 3.73 2.15
C ASN A 76 -10.59 2.75 1.29
N ALA A 77 -10.07 1.53 1.15
CA ALA A 77 -10.70 0.45 0.42
C ALA A 77 -11.43 -0.47 1.39
N LYS A 78 -12.75 -0.59 1.21
CA LYS A 78 -13.52 -1.67 1.80
C LYS A 78 -13.34 -2.90 0.90
N LEU A 79 -12.46 -3.83 1.27
CA LEU A 79 -12.40 -5.12 0.60
C LEU A 79 -13.72 -5.85 0.90
N VAL A 80 -14.58 -5.98 -0.11
CA VAL A 80 -15.79 -6.81 0.00
C VAL A 80 -15.35 -8.24 -0.29
N VAL A 81 -15.20 -9.04 0.76
CA VAL A 81 -15.08 -10.49 0.66
C VAL A 81 -16.50 -11.03 0.90
N GLU A 82 -17.16 -11.52 -0.15
CA GLU A 82 -18.46 -12.21 -0.05
C GLU A 82 -18.29 -13.68 0.31
#